data_AF-A0A1G2QG12-F1
#
_entry.id   AF-A0A1G2QG12-F1
#
_cell.length_a   1.000
_cell.length_b   1.000
_cell.length_c   1.000
_cell.angle_alpha   90.00
_cell.angle_beta   90.00
_cell.angle_gamma   90.00
#
_symmetry.space_group_name_H-M   'P 1'
#
loop_
_entity.id
_entity.type
_entity.pdbx_description
1 polymer ?
#
loop_
_entity_poly.entity_id
_entity_poly.type
_entity_poly.pdbx_seq_one_letter_code
_entity_poly.pdbx_strand_id
1 'polypeptide(L)'
;MGKKRNRRGGDLMPIVEVLADRNKIDSEQFDRLLRTLYREIWDIVPAELSAEEPGARLVAHDLEIRFRERHEKDGPSNFDVEIEIRAIDFPSRRANIQKRTERIFERLRLSMGGLRFFVFILLSPGGFASR
;
A
#
# COMPACT_ATOMS: atom_id res chain seq x y z
N MET A 1 -10.30 -11.31 34.94
CA MET A 1 -8.90 -11.16 34.46
C MET A 1 -8.86 -11.48 32.96
N GLY A 2 -8.82 -10.46 32.10
CA GLY A 2 -8.76 -10.64 30.65
C GLY A 2 -7.39 -11.11 30.21
N LYS A 3 -7.32 -12.27 29.53
CA LYS A 3 -6.09 -12.77 28.90
C LYS A 3 -5.61 -11.75 27.86
N LYS A 4 -4.44 -11.15 28.09
CA LYS A 4 -3.68 -10.43 27.05
C LYS A 4 -3.40 -11.42 25.93
N ARG A 5 -4.13 -11.32 24.82
CA ARG A 5 -3.73 -11.97 23.56
C ARG A 5 -2.42 -11.30 23.15
N ASN A 6 -1.32 -12.03 23.29
CA ASN A 6 -0.07 -11.71 22.59
C ASN A 6 -0.41 -11.70 21.09
N ARG A 7 -0.60 -10.52 20.52
CA ARG A 7 -0.70 -10.33 19.07
C ARG A 7 0.63 -10.83 18.51
N ARG A 8 0.58 -11.86 17.67
CA ARG A 8 1.77 -12.41 17.03
C ARG A 8 2.30 -11.32 16.08
N GLY A 9 3.59 -11.03 16.16
CA GLY A 9 4.25 -10.11 15.23
C GLY A 9 4.04 -10.66 13.81
N GLY A 10 3.23 -9.95 13.02
CA GLY A 10 2.74 -10.40 11.71
C GLY A 10 1.33 -9.90 11.41
N ASP A 11 0.45 -9.79 12.41
CA ASP A 11 -0.95 -9.40 12.17
C ASP A 11 -1.10 -7.93 11.73
N LEU A 12 -0.12 -7.08 12.01
CA LEU A 12 -0.17 -5.62 11.82
C LEU A 12 0.34 -5.13 10.45
N MET A 13 0.95 -6.01 9.66
CA MET A 13 1.75 -5.67 8.47
C MET A 13 0.85 -5.27 7.30
N PRO A 14 0.81 -4.00 6.86
CA PRO A 14 0.06 -3.64 5.66
C PRO A 14 0.61 -4.36 4.43
N ILE A 15 -0.30 -4.77 3.56
CA ILE A 15 0.02 -5.39 2.27
C ILE A 15 -0.20 -4.33 1.20
N VAL A 16 0.84 -4.03 0.42
CA VAL A 16 0.77 -3.15 -0.74
C VAL A 16 0.85 -3.98 -2.00
N GLU A 17 -0.25 -4.06 -2.75
CA GLU A 17 -0.27 -4.69 -4.07
C GLU A 17 -0.15 -3.62 -5.14
N VAL A 18 0.88 -3.75 -5.97
CA VAL A 18 1.14 -2.87 -7.11
C VAL A 18 0.82 -3.64 -8.39
N LEU A 19 -0.22 -3.22 -9.09
CA LEU A 19 -0.60 -3.73 -10.41
C LEU A 19 -0.12 -2.75 -11.47
N ALA A 20 0.74 -3.19 -12.37
CA ALA A 20 1.22 -2.37 -13.48
C ALA A 20 0.93 -3.06 -14.82
N ASP A 21 0.51 -2.26 -15.82
CA ASP A 21 0.19 -2.75 -17.16
C ASP A 21 1.41 -2.62 -18.09
N ARG A 22 2.07 -3.76 -18.38
CA ARG A 22 3.23 -3.79 -19.28
C ARG A 22 2.93 -3.34 -20.71
N ASN A 23 1.67 -3.34 -21.14
CA ASN A 23 1.32 -2.88 -22.48
C ASN A 23 1.29 -1.34 -22.58
N LYS A 24 1.22 -0.64 -21.44
CA LYS A 24 1.17 0.82 -21.36
C LYS A 24 2.50 1.45 -20.93
N ILE A 25 3.43 0.64 -20.43
CA ILE A 25 4.70 1.09 -19.87
C ILE A 25 5.82 0.43 -20.65
N ASP A 26 6.75 1.24 -21.16
CA ASP A 26 7.92 0.71 -21.88
C ASP A 26 8.74 -0.25 -21.00
N SER A 27 9.35 -1.27 -21.62
CA SER A 27 10.07 -2.33 -20.92
C SER A 27 11.25 -1.83 -20.07
N GLU A 28 12.01 -0.84 -20.54
CA GLU A 28 13.09 -0.23 -19.75
C GLU A 28 12.55 0.75 -18.68
N GLN A 29 11.36 1.31 -18.90
CA GLN A 29 10.68 2.15 -17.92
C GLN A 29 10.06 1.31 -16.80
N PHE A 30 9.64 0.09 -17.09
CA PHE A 30 8.95 -0.79 -16.14
C PHE A 30 9.85 -1.16 -14.96
N ASP A 31 11.07 -1.64 -15.19
CA ASP A 31 11.97 -2.01 -14.09
C ASP A 31 12.40 -0.80 -13.24
N ARG A 32 12.61 0.36 -13.89
CA ARG A 32 12.91 1.63 -13.20
C ARG A 32 11.72 2.09 -12.37
N LEU A 33 10.51 1.97 -12.89
CA LEU A 33 9.27 2.27 -12.19
C LEU A 33 9.11 1.37 -10.96
N LEU A 34 9.27 0.05 -11.11
CA LEU A 34 9.14 -0.89 -9.98
C LEU A 34 10.15 -0.60 -8.87
N ARG A 35 11.41 -0.32 -9.23
CA ARG A 35 12.44 0.06 -8.25
C ARG A 35 12.12 1.37 -7.54
N THR A 36 11.62 2.35 -8.28
CA THR A 36 11.22 3.65 -7.74
C THR A 36 10.04 3.47 -6.80
N LEU A 37 8.97 2.84 -7.27
CA LEU A 37 7.78 2.51 -6.47
C LEU A 37 8.13 1.74 -5.21
N TYR A 38 8.98 0.72 -5.30
CA TYR A 38 9.43 -0.02 -4.13
C TYR A 38 10.02 0.92 -3.08
N ARG A 39 11.01 1.73 -3.44
CA ARG A 39 11.66 2.67 -2.53
C ARG A 39 10.66 3.66 -1.91
N GLU A 40 9.81 4.25 -2.75
CA GLU A 40 8.86 5.27 -2.31
C GLU A 40 7.78 4.68 -1.39
N ILE A 41 7.23 3.51 -1.71
CA ILE A 41 6.23 2.82 -0.88
C ILE A 41 6.80 2.49 0.50
N TRP A 42 8.05 2.01 0.55
CA TRP A 42 8.74 1.69 1.80
C TRP A 42 8.87 2.87 2.77
N ASP A 43 8.96 4.10 2.24
CA ASP A 43 9.05 5.31 3.06
C ASP A 43 7.67 5.92 3.35
N ILE A 44 6.83 6.01 2.33
CA ILE A 44 5.56 6.74 2.39
C ILE A 44 4.52 6.00 3.24
N VAL A 45 4.34 4.70 3.01
CA VAL A 45 3.21 3.96 3.59
C VAL A 45 3.32 3.82 5.12
N PRO A 46 4.47 3.50 5.73
CA PRO A 46 4.57 3.39 7.18
C PRO A 46 4.38 4.74 7.86
N ALA A 47 4.89 5.83 7.26
CA ALA A 47 4.71 7.18 7.76
C ALA A 47 3.22 7.58 7.72
N GLU A 48 2.54 7.32 6.61
CA GLU A 48 1.16 7.73 6.40
C GLU A 48 0.13 6.79 7.02
N LEU A 49 0.47 5.53 7.33
CA LEU A 49 -0.44 4.57 7.95
C LEU A 49 -0.09 4.22 9.40
N SER A 50 0.97 4.79 9.97
CA SER A 50 1.19 4.67 11.41
C SER A 50 -0.01 5.23 12.19
N ALA A 51 -0.45 4.43 13.15
CA ALA A 51 -1.52 4.77 14.08
C ALA A 51 -0.91 5.29 15.38
N GLU A 52 -1.64 6.17 16.09
CA GLU A 52 -1.20 6.73 17.38
C GLU A 52 -1.36 5.73 18.54
N GLU A 53 -2.06 4.63 18.30
CA GLU A 53 -2.32 3.58 19.29
C GLU A 53 -1.06 2.74 19.60
N PRO A 54 -0.84 2.33 20.87
CA PRO A 54 0.27 1.45 21.23
C PRO A 54 0.26 0.13 20.44
N GLY A 55 1.41 -0.20 19.83
CA GLY A 55 1.56 -1.40 19.00
C GLY A 55 0.88 -1.31 17.63
N ALA A 56 0.50 -0.12 17.18
CA ALA A 56 -0.03 0.14 15.83
C ALA A 56 0.85 1.12 15.02
N ARG A 57 1.99 1.51 15.58
CA ARG A 57 3.06 2.21 14.87
C ARG A 57 3.72 1.25 13.90
N LEU A 58 3.91 1.70 12.67
CA LEU A 58 4.59 0.95 11.63
C LEU A 58 6.02 1.47 11.50
N VAL A 59 6.97 0.56 11.33
CA VAL A 59 8.29 0.86 10.76
C VAL A 59 8.33 0.39 9.31
N ALA A 60 9.35 0.82 8.57
CA ALA A 60 9.65 0.36 7.23
C ALA A 60 9.42 -1.16 7.09
N HIS A 61 10.07 -1.97 7.93
CA HIS A 61 10.07 -3.44 7.87
C HIS A 61 8.73 -4.12 8.16
N ASP A 62 7.70 -3.34 8.52
CA ASP A 62 6.34 -3.83 8.74
C ASP A 62 5.49 -3.76 7.46
N LEU A 63 6.10 -3.83 6.27
CA LEU A 63 5.40 -3.81 4.98
C LEU A 63 5.67 -5.07 4.16
N GLU A 64 4.61 -5.59 3.55
CA GLU A 64 4.72 -6.53 2.45
C GLU A 64 4.35 -5.84 1.14
N ILE A 65 5.28 -5.81 0.17
CA ILE A 65 5.04 -5.22 -1.15
C ILE A 65 5.01 -6.35 -2.18
N ARG A 66 3.93 -6.43 -2.95
CA ARG A 66 3.75 -7.40 -4.03
C ARG A 66 3.62 -6.67 -5.35
N PHE A 67 4.49 -6.98 -6.29
CA PHE A 67 4.36 -6.52 -7.66
C PHE A 67 3.69 -7.60 -8.50
N ARG A 68 2.68 -7.18 -9.26
CA ARG A 68 1.92 -8.04 -10.16
C ARG A 68 1.76 -7.31 -11.49
N GLU A 69 1.93 -8.06 -12.57
CA GLU A 69 1.54 -7.61 -13.89
C GLU A 69 0.01 -7.68 -14.04
N ARG A 70 -0.60 -6.66 -14.64
CA ARG A 70 -2.03 -6.68 -14.92
C ARG A 70 -2.33 -7.74 -15.98
N HIS A 71 -3.30 -8.60 -15.69
CA HIS A 71 -3.83 -9.56 -16.64
C HIS A 71 -5.22 -9.13 -17.13
N GLU A 72 -5.68 -9.67 -18.28
CA GLU A 72 -7.02 -9.41 -18.82
C GLU A 72 -8.14 -9.72 -17.81
N LYS A 73 -7.91 -10.67 -16.89
CA LYS A 73 -8.84 -11.07 -15.84
C LYS A 73 -9.02 -10.02 -14.73
N ASP A 74 -8.11 -9.05 -14.62
CA ASP A 74 -8.20 -7.96 -13.64
C ASP A 74 -9.19 -6.86 -14.06
N GLY A 75 -9.78 -6.98 -15.25
CA GLY A 75 -10.71 -6.02 -15.81
C GLY A 75 -10.05 -4.79 -16.44
N PRO A 76 -10.82 -4.00 -17.20
CA PRO A 76 -10.32 -2.80 -17.85
C PRO A 76 -9.93 -1.75 -16.81
N SER A 77 -8.79 -1.10 -17.01
CA SER A 77 -8.33 0.03 -16.21
C SER A 77 -7.85 1.17 -17.09
N ASN A 78 -8.16 2.40 -16.68
CA ASN A 78 -7.64 3.62 -17.29
C ASN A 78 -6.29 4.06 -16.71
N PHE A 79 -5.79 3.34 -15.71
CA PHE A 79 -4.51 3.65 -15.06
C PHE A 79 -3.38 2.79 -15.63
N ASP A 80 -2.17 3.33 -15.58
CA ASP A 80 -0.94 2.65 -15.94
C ASP A 80 -0.44 1.83 -14.73
N VAL A 81 -0.66 2.34 -13.51
CA VAL A 81 -0.36 1.68 -12.23
C VAL A 81 -1.54 1.79 -11.27
N GLU A 82 -1.90 0.69 -10.60
CA GLU A 82 -2.82 0.67 -9.47
C GLU A 82 -2.11 0.18 -8.21
N ILE A 83 -2.34 0.87 -7.11
CA ILE A 83 -1.72 0.59 -5.82
C ILE A 83 -2.83 0.38 -4.79
N GLU A 84 -3.01 -0.87 -4.40
CA GLU A 84 -3.91 -1.27 -3.33
C GLU A 84 -3.12 -1.38 -2.03
N ILE A 85 -3.50 -0.62 -1.01
CA ILE A 85 -2.90 -0.70 0.32
C ILE A 85 -3.94 -1.28 1.27
N ARG A 86 -3.71 -2.49 1.75
CA ARG A 86 -4.54 -3.10 2.78
C ARG A 86 -3.87 -2.91 4.13
N ALA A 87 -4.59 -2.38 5.12
CA ALA A 87 -4.08 -2.18 6.47
C ALA A 87 -5.11 -2.57 7.54
N ILE A 88 -4.65 -2.90 8.76
CA ILE A 88 -5.57 -3.06 9.89
C ILE A 88 -6.30 -1.75 10.18
N ASP A 89 -7.58 -1.88 10.45
CA ASP A 89 -8.46 -0.80 10.89
C ASP A 89 -8.15 -0.36 12.34
N PHE A 90 -7.73 0.89 12.47
CA PHE A 90 -7.60 1.60 13.74
C PHE A 90 -8.40 2.90 13.66
N PRO A 91 -9.04 3.35 14.76
CA PRO A 91 -9.77 4.62 14.78
C PRO A 91 -8.96 5.80 14.24
N SER A 92 -7.68 5.93 14.62
CA SER A 92 -6.81 7.03 14.16
C SER A 92 -6.45 6.98 12.67
N ARG A 93 -6.41 5.77 12.07
CA ARG A 93 -6.22 5.58 10.62
C ARG A 93 -7.48 5.96 9.87
N ARG A 94 -8.64 5.50 10.36
CA ARG A 94 -9.95 5.73 9.74
C ARG A 94 -10.32 7.21 9.71
N ALA A 95 -10.10 7.94 10.80
CA ALA A 95 -10.51 9.34 10.94
C ALA A 95 -9.95 10.29 9.85
N ASN A 96 -8.81 9.93 9.24
CA ASN A 96 -8.15 10.74 8.23
C ASN A 96 -7.77 9.95 6.96
N ILE A 97 -8.47 8.84 6.68
CA ILE A 97 -8.05 7.90 5.63
C ILE A 97 -7.96 8.56 4.25
N GLN A 98 -8.92 9.42 3.91
CA GLN A 98 -8.92 10.15 2.64
C GLN A 98 -7.68 11.05 2.51
N LYS A 99 -7.39 11.86 3.53
CA LYS A 99 -6.20 12.73 3.55
C LYS A 99 -4.90 11.95 3.49
N ARG A 100 -4.85 10.77 4.12
CA ARG A 100 -3.69 9.86 4.05
C ARG A 100 -3.53 9.33 2.62
N THR A 101 -4.60 8.85 1.99
CA THR A 101 -4.59 8.43 0.58
C THR A 101 -4.12 9.54 -0.35
N GLU A 102 -4.62 10.77 -0.19
CA GLU A 102 -4.22 11.93 -0.99
C GLU A 102 -2.72 12.25 -0.82
N ARG A 103 -2.18 12.20 0.41
CA ARG A 103 -0.74 12.42 0.64
C ARG A 103 0.12 11.32 0.04
N ILE A 104 -0.30 10.05 0.16
CA ILE A 104 0.40 8.93 -0.48
C ILE A 104 0.41 9.14 -2.00
N PHE A 105 -0.75 9.47 -2.57
CA PHE A 105 -0.89 9.76 -4.00
C PHE A 105 0.04 10.88 -4.43
N GLU A 106 -0.01 12.06 -3.80
CA GLU A 106 0.83 13.19 -4.23
C GLU A 106 2.33 12.88 -4.14
N ARG A 107 2.77 12.20 -3.07
CA ARG A 107 4.18 11.82 -2.93
C ARG A 107 4.62 10.84 -4.02
N LEU A 108 3.80 9.85 -4.34
CA LEU A 108 4.08 8.92 -5.43
C LEU A 108 4.02 9.59 -6.81
N ARG A 109 3.10 10.55 -7.01
CA ARG A 109 2.94 11.30 -8.27
C ARG A 109 4.22 12.02 -8.65
N LEU A 110 4.86 12.67 -7.68
CA LEU A 110 6.11 13.40 -7.87
C LEU A 110 7.25 12.46 -8.33
N SER A 111 7.22 11.21 -7.90
CA SER A 111 8.26 10.22 -8.19
C SER A 111 8.02 9.43 -9.49
N MET A 112 6.80 9.43 -10.05
CA MET A 112 6.42 8.56 -11.18
C MET A 112 6.25 9.25 -12.53
N GLY A 113 6.43 10.58 -12.61
CA GLY A 113 6.67 11.27 -13.88
C GLY A 113 5.65 11.04 -15.01
N GLY A 114 4.45 11.60 -14.89
CA GLY A 114 3.46 11.65 -15.99
C GLY A 114 2.60 10.39 -16.16
N LEU A 115 2.89 9.30 -15.45
CA LEU A 115 2.04 8.12 -15.41
C LEU A 115 0.70 8.42 -14.74
N ARG A 116 -0.37 7.83 -15.27
CA ARG A 116 -1.68 7.81 -14.63
C ARG A 116 -1.68 6.65 -13.63
N PHE A 117 -1.94 6.94 -12.38
CA PHE A 117 -2.02 5.91 -11.37
C PHE A 117 -3.14 6.17 -10.38
N PHE A 118 -3.48 5.12 -9.65
CA PHE A 118 -4.53 5.14 -8.64
C PHE A 118 -4.00 4.52 -7.35
N VAL A 119 -4.32 5.14 -6.22
CA VAL A 119 -4.01 4.64 -4.88
C VAL A 119 -5.31 4.52 -4.11
N PHE A 120 -5.52 3.39 -3.47
CA PHE A 120 -6.62 3.26 -2.51
C PHE A 120 -6.18 2.46 -1.29
N ILE A 121 -6.85 2.74 -0.17
CA ILE A 121 -6.56 2.12 1.11
C ILE A 121 -7.80 1.38 1.60
N LEU A 122 -7.64 0.08 1.85
CA LEU A 122 -8.67 -0.78 2.44
C LEU A 122 -8.32 -1.09 3.90
N LEU A 123 -9.17 -0.64 4.82
CA LEU A 123 -9.04 -0.94 6.24
C LEU A 123 -9.78 -2.23 6.57
N SER A 124 -9.06 -3.21 7.13
CA SER A 124 -9.59 -4.53 7.48
C SER A 124 -9.83 -4.63 9.00
N PRO A 125 -11.05 -4.97 9.47
CA PRO A 125 -11.39 -5.00 10.90
C PRO A 125 -10.79 -6.18 11.67
N GLY A 126 -10.31 -7.22 10.97
CA GLY A 126 -9.49 -8.30 11.51
C GLY A 126 -8.21 -8.38 10.69
N GLY A 127 -7.08 -8.70 11.33
CA GLY A 127 -5.79 -8.85 10.65
C GLY A 127 -5.86 -9.75 9.41
N PHE A 128 -4.85 -9.68 8.56
CA PHE A 128 -4.80 -10.46 7.32
C PHE A 128 -4.83 -11.94 7.67
N ALA A 129 -5.96 -12.61 7.44
CA ALA A 129 -6.01 -14.06 7.46
C ALA A 129 -5.09 -14.53 6.32
N SER A 130 -3.90 -15.02 6.69
CA SER A 130 -2.99 -15.69 5.77
C SER A 130 -3.78 -16.79 5.06
N ARG A 131 -4.01 -16.62 3.76
CA ARG A 131 -4.42 -17.72 2.89
C ARG A 131 -3.22 -18.61 2.61
#